data_AF-A0A7C3ZC94-F1
#
_entry.id   AF-A0A7C3ZC94-F1
#
_cell.length_a   1.000
_cell.length_b   1.000
_cell.length_c   1.000
_cell.angle_alpha   90.00
_cell.angle_beta   90.00
_cell.angle_gamma   90.00
#
_symmetry.space_group_name_H-M   'P 1'
#
loop_
_entity.id
_entity.type
_entity.pdbx_description
1 polymer ?
#
loop_
_entity_poly.entity_id
_entity_poly.type
_entity_poly.pdbx_seq_one_letter_code
_entity_poly.pdbx_strand_id
1 'polypeptide(L)' 'MAKQEKTICTVDPVCNMDLEGQHGQFMYDFEDVTYYFCSELCKNEFIRQPEKFARKKK' A
#
# COMPACT_ATOMS: atom_id res chain seq x y z
N MET A 1 -16.98 -5.26 -18.70
CA MET A 1 -16.61 -5.00 -17.29
C MET A 1 -15.10 -4.93 -17.23
N ALA A 2 -14.53 -3.73 -17.28
CA ALA A 2 -13.09 -3.52 -17.29
C ALA A 2 -12.53 -3.80 -15.89
N LYS A 3 -12.09 -5.04 -15.66
CA LYS A 3 -11.37 -5.43 -14.46
C LYS A 3 -10.01 -4.73 -14.55
N GLN A 4 -9.86 -3.66 -13.77
CA GLN A 4 -8.64 -2.87 -13.71
C GLN A 4 -7.51 -3.77 -13.20
N GLU A 5 -6.53 -3.99 -14.06
CA GLU A 5 -5.27 -4.68 -13.78
C GLU A 5 -4.35 -3.71 -13.01
N LYS A 6 -4.79 -3.27 -11.84
CA LYS A 6 -4.01 -2.39 -10.96
C LYS A 6 -3.33 -3.26 -9.92
N THR A 7 -2.01 -3.15 -9.79
CA THR A 7 -1.25 -3.92 -8.80
C THR A 7 -1.66 -3.44 -7.41
N ILE A 8 -2.23 -4.33 -6.61
CA ILE A 8 -2.70 -4.02 -5.27
C ILE A 8 -1.73 -4.64 -4.26
N CYS A 9 -1.13 -3.80 -3.44
CA CYS A 9 -0.35 -4.23 -2.28
C CYS A 9 -1.27 -4.27 -1.07
N THR A 10 -1.79 -5.45 -0.74
CA THR A 10 -2.55 -5.73 0.49
C THR A 10 -1.67 -5.84 1.73
N VAL A 11 -0.34 -5.82 1.59
CA VAL A 11 0.58 -5.87 2.72
C VAL A 11 1.00 -4.47 3.09
N ASP A 12 0.77 -4.08 4.35
CA ASP A 12 1.24 -2.80 4.88
C ASP A 12 2.77 -2.86 5.03
N PRO A 13 3.54 -2.05 4.29
CA PRO A 13 5.01 -2.10 4.32
C PRO A 13 5.61 -1.46 5.58
N VAL A 14 4.82 -0.77 6.40
CA VAL A 14 5.27 -0.13 7.65
C VAL A 14 5.20 -1.09 8.81
N CYS A 15 4.11 -1.87 8.92
CA CYS A 15 3.91 -2.82 10.02
C CYS A 15 4.01 -4.29 9.62
N ASN A 16 4.25 -4.60 8.34
CA ASN A 16 4.26 -5.96 7.80
C ASN A 16 2.96 -6.72 8.06
N MET A 17 1.86 -6.00 8.27
CA MET A 17 0.55 -6.58 8.53
C MET A 17 -0.14 -6.88 7.21
N ASP A 18 -0.65 -8.09 7.08
CA ASP A 18 -1.42 -8.50 5.91
C ASP A 18 -2.85 -7.96 6.03
N LEU A 19 -3.28 -7.24 5.01
CA LEU A 19 -4.64 -6.72 4.86
C LEU A 19 -5.40 -7.54 3.80
N GLU A 20 -4.95 -8.75 3.45
CA GLU A 20 -5.70 -9.66 2.59
C GLU A 20 -7.16 -9.76 3.05
N GLY A 21 -8.08 -9.42 2.15
CA GLY A 21 -9.53 -9.47 2.41
C GLY A 21 -10.12 -8.26 3.13
N GLN A 22 -9.31 -7.44 3.80
CA GLN A 22 -9.72 -6.12 4.28
C GLN A 22 -9.10 -5.07 3.37
N HIS A 23 -9.89 -4.55 2.43
CA HIS A 23 -9.53 -3.30 1.76
C HIS A 23 -9.26 -2.25 2.86
N GLY A 24 -7.98 -2.02 3.16
CA GLY A 24 -7.56 -1.10 4.20
C GLY A 24 -8.27 0.23 3.99
N GLN A 25 -8.84 0.80 5.06
CA GLN A 25 -9.54 2.08 4.98
C GLN A 25 -8.63 3.20 4.44
N PHE A 26 -7.32 3.01 4.59
CA PHE A 26 -6.29 3.91 4.12
C PHE A 26 -5.58 3.32 2.91
N MET A 27 -5.76 3.98 1.76
CA MET A 27 -5.11 3.61 0.50
C MET A 27 -4.21 4.76 0.04
N TYR A 28 -3.14 4.43 -0.66
CA TYR A 28 -2.27 5.39 -1.34
C TYR A 28 -1.80 4.83 -2.67
N ASP A 29 -2.05 5.58 -3.75
CA ASP A 29 -1.60 5.21 -5.09
C ASP A 29 -0.18 5.74 -5.32
N PHE A 30 0.75 4.84 -5.59
CA PHE A 30 2.16 5.16 -5.83
C PHE A 30 2.73 4.26 -6.93
N GLU A 31 3.34 4.84 -7.97
CA GLU A 31 3.95 4.11 -9.10
C GLU A 31 3.02 3.04 -9.73
N ASP A 32 1.76 3.38 -10.01
CA ASP A 32 0.74 2.45 -10.55
C ASP A 32 0.38 1.26 -9.65
N VAL A 33 0.84 1.29 -8.39
CA VAL A 33 0.52 0.33 -7.33
C VAL A 33 -0.36 1.02 -6.29
N THR A 34 -1.47 0.38 -5.91
CA THR A 34 -2.29 0.84 -4.79
C THR A 34 -1.81 0.15 -3.52
N TYR A 35 -1.23 0.91 -2.61
CA TYR A 35 -0.81 0.44 -1.29
C TYR A 35 -1.92 0.62 -0.27
N TYR A 36 -2.18 -0.43 0.49
CA TYR A 36 -3.13 -0.42 1.60
C TYR A 36 -2.39 -0.32 2.92
N PHE A 37 -2.97 0.45 3.84
CA PHE A 37 -2.43 0.67 5.18
C PHE A 37 -3.48 0.31 6.23
N CYS A 38 -3.01 -0.26 7.34
CA CYS A 38 -3.87 -0.63 8.45
C CYS A 38 -4.37 0.60 9.22
N SER A 39 -3.66 1.73 9.12
CA SER A 39 -3.90 2.95 9.89
C SER A 39 -3.38 4.20 9.17
N GLU A 40 -3.91 5.35 9.53
CA GLU A 40 -3.44 6.65 9.02
C GLU A 40 -1.95 6.89 9.35
N LEU A 41 -1.47 6.40 10.50
CA LEU A 41 -0.06 6.48 10.89
C LEU A 41 0.85 5.77 9.88
N CYS A 42 0.51 4.54 9.48
CA CYS A 42 1.27 3.80 8.46
C CYS A 42 1.24 4.52 7.12
N LYS A 43 0.09 5.06 6.72
CA LYS A 43 -0.03 5.88 5.52
C LYS A 43 0.87 7.12 5.60
N ASN A 44 0.91 7.81 6.73
CA ASN A 44 1.68 9.04 6.90
C ASN A 44 3.19 8.76 6.90
N GLU A 45 3.64 7.68 7.54
CA GLU A 45 5.02 7.21 7.45
C GLU A 45 5.40 6.82 6.01
N PHE A 46 4.48 6.15 5.29
CA PHE A 46 4.68 5.86 3.88
C PHE A 46 4.80 7.14 3.04
N ILE A 47 3.93 8.14 3.23
CA ILE A 47 4.00 9.42 2.50
C ILE A 47 5.30 10.18 2.84
N ARG A 48 5.81 10.05 4.07
CA ARG A 48 7.08 10.65 4.49
C ARG A 48 8.28 9.96 3.87
N GLN A 49 8.24 8.64 3.68
CA GLN A 49 9.35 7.87 3.12
C GLN A 49 8.91 6.85 2.05
N PRO A 50 8.23 7.28 0.98
CA PRO A 50 7.61 6.35 0.04
C PRO A 50 8.67 5.52 -0.68
N GLU A 51 9.83 6.11 -1.00
CA GLU A 51 10.95 5.40 -1.62
C GLU A 51 11.52 4.27 -0.76
N LYS A 52 11.41 4.36 0.58
CA LYS A 52 11.93 3.34 1.50
C LYS A 52 10.99 2.14 1.58
N PHE A 53 9.69 2.40 1.54
CA PHE A 53 8.65 1.38 1.64
C PHE A 53 8.24 0.80 0.28
N ALA A 54 8.26 1.61 -0.79
CA ALA A 54 8.02 1.20 -2.17
C ALA A 54 9.24 0.50 -2.82
N ARG A 55 10.44 0.56 -2.20
CA ARG A 55 11.62 -0.23 -2.62
C ARG A 55 11.47 -1.72 -2.31
N LYS A 56 10.49 -2.38 -2.93
CA LYS A 56 10.64 -3.77 -3.36
C LYS A 56 10.94 -3.80 -4.86
N LYS A 57 12.10 -3.27 -5.23
CA LYS A 57 12.76 -3.58 -6.51
C LYS A 57 14.15 -4.12 -6.23
N LYS A 58 14.27 -5.44 -6.29
CA LYS A 58 15.27 -6.11 -7.12
C LYS A 58 14.64 -7.38 -7.68
#